data_AF-A0A432RXA5-F1
#
_entry.id   AF-A0A432RXA5-F1
#
_cell.length_a   1.000
_cell.length_b   1.000
_cell.length_c   1.000
_cell.angle_alpha   90.00
_cell.angle_beta   90.00
_cell.angle_gamma   90.00
#
_symmetry.space_group_name_H-M   'P 1'
#
loop_
_entity.id
_entity.type
_entity.pdbx_description
1 polymer ?
#
loop_
_entity_poly.entity_id
_entity_poly.type
_entity_poly.pdbx_seq_one_letter_code
_entity_poly.pdbx_strand_id
1 'polypeptide(L)'
;MKKLIGIGILLVGTSLFAERYSMFVEYNFLKGCNSNASEKQCICILSEIEKVVTEDEMIKYSINAASGKKNPPELSGKIMNAAMKCRGVK
;
A
#
# COMPACT_ATOMS: atom_id res chain seq x y z
N MET A 1 45.30 -22.06 14.68
CA MET A 1 45.38 -21.26 13.43
C MET A 1 44.06 -21.43 12.67
N LYS A 2 43.39 -20.32 12.35
CA LYS A 2 42.71 -19.97 11.07
C LYS A 2 41.98 -21.13 10.33
N LYS A 3 40.70 -21.04 9.94
CA LYS A 3 39.94 -19.91 9.38
C LYS A 3 38.44 -20.13 9.55
N LEU A 4 37.72 -19.04 9.88
CA LEU A 4 36.28 -18.92 9.70
C LEU A 4 35.92 -19.16 8.23
N ILE A 5 35.00 -20.07 7.97
CA ILE A 5 34.30 -20.15 6.68
C ILE A 5 32.99 -19.39 6.89
N GLY A 6 33.04 -18.09 6.60
CA GLY A 6 31.85 -17.28 6.42
C GLY A 6 31.16 -17.72 5.14
N ILE A 7 30.02 -18.40 5.28
CA ILE A 7 29.08 -18.62 4.18
C ILE A 7 28.14 -17.41 4.18
N GLY A 8 28.67 -16.29 3.70
CA GLY A 8 27.86 -15.18 3.23
C GLY A 8 27.60 -15.42 1.75
N ILE A 9 26.44 -15.98 1.40
CA ILE A 9 25.99 -16.07 0.01
C ILE A 9 24.50 -15.76 -0.07
N LEU A 10 24.26 -14.57 -0.62
CA LEU A 10 23.12 -14.15 -1.42
C LEU A 10 21.73 -14.34 -0.79
N LEU A 11 21.29 -13.31 -0.06
CA LEU A 11 19.90 -12.89 -0.14
C LEU A 11 19.64 -12.50 -1.60
N VAL A 12 19.08 -13.44 -2.35
CA VAL A 12 18.53 -13.22 -3.69
C VAL A 12 17.54 -12.07 -3.56
N GLY A 13 17.93 -10.92 -4.09
CA GLY A 13 17.04 -9.78 -4.26
C GLY A 13 15.91 -10.21 -5.18
N THR A 14 14.78 -10.61 -4.59
CA THR A 14 13.52 -10.65 -5.31
C THR A 14 13.14 -9.20 -5.56
N SER A 15 13.52 -8.73 -6.74
CA SER A 15 12.79 -7.75 -7.55
C SER A 15 11.85 -6.84 -6.74
N LEU A 16 12.39 -5.72 -6.25
CA LEU A 16 11.68 -4.59 -5.66
C LEU A 16 10.80 -3.85 -6.68
N PHE A 17 10.12 -4.55 -7.57
CA PHE A 17 8.95 -4.00 -8.21
C PHE A 17 7.83 -4.18 -7.19
N ALA A 18 7.59 -3.15 -6.37
CA ALA A 18 6.30 -3.01 -5.74
C ALA A 18 5.29 -3.16 -6.88
N GLU A 19 4.51 -4.24 -6.85
CA GLU A 19 3.52 -4.54 -7.86
C GLU A 19 2.50 -3.41 -7.78
N ARG A 20 2.68 -2.42 -8.66
CA ARG A 20 1.81 -1.25 -8.70
C ARG A 20 0.42 -1.71 -9.02
N TYR A 21 -0.55 -1.07 -8.41
CA TYR A 21 -1.93 -1.37 -8.71
C TYR A 21 -2.24 -1.10 -10.18
N SER A 22 -3.20 -1.84 -10.72
CA SER A 22 -3.73 -1.55 -12.05
C SER A 22 -4.20 -0.10 -12.14
N MET A 23 -4.07 0.49 -13.33
CA MET A 23 -4.48 1.87 -13.60
C MET A 23 -5.93 2.15 -13.17
N PHE A 24 -6.80 1.14 -13.25
CA PHE A 24 -8.18 1.25 -12.80
C PHE A 24 -8.29 1.47 -11.28
N VAL A 25 -7.55 0.70 -10.47
CA VAL A 25 -7.57 0.83 -9.01
C VAL A 25 -6.91 2.14 -8.59
N GLU A 26 -5.78 2.50 -9.19
CA GLU A 26 -5.11 3.79 -8.94
C GLU A 26 -6.04 4.96 -9.24
N TYR A 27 -6.68 4.99 -10.41
CA TYR A 27 -7.59 6.05 -10.82
C TYR A 27 -8.76 6.21 -9.85
N ASN A 28 -9.42 5.11 -9.47
CA ASN A 28 -10.56 5.16 -8.55
C ASN A 28 -10.13 5.63 -7.15
N PHE A 29 -8.98 5.17 -6.66
CA PHE A 29 -8.45 5.63 -5.39
C PHE A 29 -8.15 7.13 -5.40
N LEU A 30 -7.38 7.60 -6.38
CA LEU A 30 -6.96 9.01 -6.48
C LEU A 30 -8.17 9.94 -6.65
N LYS A 31 -9.16 9.54 -7.45
CA LYS A 31 -10.42 10.27 -7.62
C LYS A 31 -11.17 10.43 -6.30
N GLY A 32 -11.26 9.37 -5.50
CA GLY A 32 -11.91 9.43 -4.18
C GLY A 32 -11.10 10.24 -3.16
N CYS A 33 -9.79 10.04 -3.13
CA CYS A 33 -8.90 10.68 -2.15
C CYS A 33 -8.81 12.20 -2.33
N ASN A 34 -8.71 12.68 -3.57
CA ASN A 34 -8.60 14.12 -3.88
C ASN A 34 -9.81 14.94 -3.44
N SER A 35 -10.93 14.30 -3.06
CA SER A 35 -12.07 14.99 -2.46
C SER A 35 -11.78 15.48 -1.02
N ASN A 36 -10.74 14.95 -0.36
CA ASN A 36 -10.46 15.18 1.07
C ASN A 36 -8.98 15.51 1.38
N ALA A 37 -8.08 15.42 0.40
CA ALA A 37 -6.64 15.60 0.57
C ALA A 37 -5.99 16.17 -0.70
N SER A 38 -4.75 16.66 -0.61
CA SER A 38 -4.01 17.12 -1.80
C SER A 38 -3.58 15.94 -2.68
N GLU A 39 -3.35 16.19 -3.97
CA GLU A 39 -2.90 15.16 -4.92
C GLU A 39 -1.61 14.46 -4.44
N LYS A 40 -0.62 15.23 -3.97
CA LYS A 40 0.62 14.67 -3.42
C LYS A 40 0.38 13.80 -2.21
N GLN A 41 -0.55 14.20 -1.34
CA GLN A 41 -0.93 13.40 -0.19
C GLN A 41 -1.58 12.10 -0.65
N CYS A 42 -2.49 12.14 -1.62
CA CYS A 42 -3.14 10.96 -2.17
C CYS A 42 -2.14 10.00 -2.84
N ILE A 43 -1.17 10.51 -3.61
CA ILE A 43 -0.09 9.71 -4.17
C ILE A 43 0.75 9.05 -3.07
N CYS A 44 1.08 9.79 -2.01
CA CYS A 44 1.78 9.24 -0.85
C CYS A 44 0.98 8.09 -0.23
N ILE A 45 -0.32 8.31 0.05
CA ILE A 45 -1.17 7.31 0.70
C ILE A 45 -1.25 6.04 -0.17
N LEU A 46 -1.49 6.19 -1.48
CA LEU A 46 -1.54 5.06 -2.41
C LEU A 46 -0.24 4.26 -2.36
N SER A 47 0.91 4.94 -2.43
CA SER A 47 2.23 4.28 -2.38
C SER A 47 2.51 3.57 -1.04
N GLU A 48 1.95 4.06 0.07
CA GLU A 48 2.07 3.39 1.37
C GLU A 48 1.12 2.20 1.48
N ILE A 49 -0.07 2.26 0.87
CA ILE A 49 -1.03 1.16 0.81
C ILE A 49 -0.48 0.00 -0.04
N GLU A 50 0.08 0.29 -1.22
CA GLU A 50 0.66 -0.71 -2.14
C GLU A 50 1.76 -1.57 -1.47
N LYS A 51 2.42 -1.06 -0.44
CA LYS A 51 3.45 -1.80 0.31
C LYS A 51 2.88 -2.86 1.25
N VAL A 52 1.62 -2.75 1.64
CA VAL A 52 1.04 -3.53 2.76
C VAL A 52 -0.31 -4.17 2.46
N VAL A 53 -0.96 -3.80 1.35
CA VAL A 53 -2.27 -4.30 0.91
C VAL A 53 -2.15 -4.71 -0.55
N THR A 54 -2.68 -5.89 -0.90
CA THR A 54 -2.69 -6.34 -2.30
C THR A 54 -3.80 -5.65 -3.10
N GLU A 55 -3.71 -5.66 -4.43
CA GLU A 55 -4.76 -5.07 -5.27
C GLU A 55 -6.13 -5.72 -5.00
N ASP A 56 -6.20 -7.05 -4.86
CA ASP A 56 -7.44 -7.78 -4.53
C ASP A 56 -8.05 -7.33 -3.19
N GLU A 57 -7.22 -7.11 -2.17
CA GLU A 57 -7.67 -6.58 -0.88
C GLU A 57 -8.19 -5.14 -1.03
N MET A 58 -7.52 -4.32 -1.84
CA MET A 58 -7.94 -2.95 -2.12
C MET A 58 -9.27 -2.88 -2.89
N ILE A 59 -9.47 -3.79 -3.86
CA ILE A 59 -10.74 -3.93 -4.60
C ILE A 59 -11.85 -4.34 -3.64
N LYS A 60 -11.62 -5.36 -2.80
CA LYS A 60 -12.59 -5.79 -1.77
C LYS A 60 -12.91 -4.64 -0.80
N TYR A 61 -11.90 -3.88 -0.40
CA TYR A 61 -12.07 -2.71 0.46
C TYR A 61 -13.04 -1.69 -0.16
N SER A 62 -12.80 -1.37 -1.43
CA SER A 62 -13.57 -0.40 -2.21
C SER A 62 -15.01 -0.86 -2.44
N ILE A 63 -15.22 -2.14 -2.78
CA ILE A 63 -16.56 -2.73 -2.95
C ILE A 63 -17.36 -2.68 -1.65
N ASN A 64 -16.74 -3.05 -0.52
CA ASN A 64 -17.41 -3.03 0.77
C ASN A 64 -17.79 -1.60 1.18
N ALA A 65 -16.89 -0.63 0.99
CA ALA A 65 -17.17 0.77 1.26
C ALA A 65 -18.35 1.29 0.42
N ALA A 66 -18.37 1.00 -0.88
CA ALA A 66 -19.47 1.38 -1.78
C ALA A 66 -20.79 0.68 -1.45
N SER A 67 -20.74 -0.55 -0.93
CA SER A 67 -21.92 -1.35 -0.59
C SER A 67 -22.42 -1.15 0.85
N GLY A 68 -21.80 -0.23 1.62
CA GLY A 68 -22.11 -0.02 3.04
C GLY A 68 -21.73 -1.21 3.95
N LYS A 69 -20.92 -2.15 3.46
CA LYS A 69 -20.41 -3.29 4.23
C LYS A 69 -19.16 -2.88 5.00
N LYS A 70 -18.97 -3.50 6.16
CA LYS A 70 -17.76 -3.29 6.97
C LYS A 70 -16.60 -4.09 6.39
N ASN A 71 -15.44 -3.45 6.33
CA ASN A 71 -14.19 -4.13 6.02
C ASN A 71 -13.64 -4.85 7.27
N PRO A 72 -12.82 -5.91 7.10
CA PRO A 72 -12.09 -6.51 8.19
C PRO A 72 -11.30 -5.45 8.98
N PRO A 73 -11.26 -5.52 10.33
CA PRO A 73 -10.53 -4.55 11.15
C PRO A 73 -9.05 -4.45 10.78
N GLU A 74 -8.42 -5.58 10.46
CA GLU A 74 -7.02 -5.64 10.06
C GLU A 74 -6.76 -4.84 8.77
N LEU A 75 -7.55 -5.08 7.73
CA LEU A 75 -7.44 -4.37 6.45
C LEU A 75 -7.67 -2.87 6.62
N SER A 76 -8.69 -2.51 7.40
CA SER A 76 -8.98 -1.10 7.72
C SER A 76 -7.82 -0.45 8.48
N GLY A 77 -7.20 -1.19 9.41
CA GLY A 77 -6.04 -0.75 10.17
C GLY A 77 -4.80 -0.51 9.29
N LYS A 78 -4.52 -1.42 8.33
CA LYS A 78 -3.42 -1.25 7.37
C LYS A 78 -3.58 0.04 6.56
N ILE A 79 -4.78 0.26 5.99
CA ILE A 79 -5.08 1.44 5.17
C ILE A 79 -5.01 2.72 6.01
N MET A 80 -5.58 2.72 7.22
CA MET A 80 -5.54 3.88 8.10
C MET A 80 -4.11 4.22 8.54
N ASN A 81 -3.29 3.22 8.85
CA ASN A 81 -1.88 3.42 9.19
C ASN A 81 -1.08 3.99 8.02
N ALA A 82 -1.28 3.46 6.80
CA ALA A 82 -0.69 4.02 5.59
C ALA A 82 -1.08 5.50 5.41
N ALA A 83 -2.37 5.83 5.60
CA ALA A 83 -2.85 7.20 5.50
C ALA A 83 -2.21 8.14 6.55
N MET A 84 -2.04 7.66 7.79
CA MET A 84 -1.43 8.45 8.87
C MET A 84 0.03 8.83 8.59
N LYS A 85 0.81 7.96 7.93
CA LYS A 85 2.20 8.27 7.57
C LYS A 85 2.32 9.44 6.59
N CYS A 86 1.30 9.67 5.78
CA CYS A 86 1.25 10.76 4.81
C CYS A 86 0.58 12.03 5.37
N ARG A 87 0.25 12.07 6.66
CA ARG A 87 -0.33 13.24 7.30
C ARG A 87 0.66 14.41 7.25
N GLY A 88 0.28 15.50 6.57
CA GLY A 88 1.10 16.71 6.46
C GLY A 88 1.87 16.85 5.14
N VAL A 89 1.78 15.87 4.24
CA VAL A 89 2.23 16.02 2.85
C VAL A 89 1.35 17.05 2.14
N LYS A 90 1.94 18.06 1.47
CA LYS A 90 1.22 19.15 0.79
C LYS A 90 1.73 19.39 -0.64
#